data_AF-A0A2W7IML9-F1
#
_entry.id   AF-A0A2W7IML9-F1
#
_cell.length_a   1.000
_cell.length_b   1.000
_cell.length_c   1.000
_cell.angle_alpha   90.00
_cell.angle_beta   90.00
_cell.angle_gamma   90.00
#
_symmetry.space_group_name_H-M   'P 1'
#
loop_
_entity.id
_entity.type
_entity.pdbx_description
1 polymer ?
#
loop_
_entity_poly.entity_id
_entity_poly.type
_entity_poly.pdbx_seq_one_letter_code
_entity_poly.pdbx_strand_id
1 'polypeptide(L)'
;MSDFRSTGPRSPQPGRPDPVILDMAPDGSFREAPRAAPMDRALGGIGGVAMGVAGVALALSLGALAFLALTVLVPVVLVAGSIAAVTIWWRLRRLRQQGGSIQFVMRR
;
A
#
# COMPACT_ATOMS: atom_id res chain seq x y z
N MET A 1 15.26 54.05 21.65
CA MET A 1 14.16 53.11 21.98
C MET A 1 13.17 53.16 20.83
N SER A 2 13.37 52.33 19.81
CA SER A 2 12.46 52.18 18.66
C SER A 2 12.90 51.00 17.77
N ASP A 3 12.26 49.85 18.05
CA ASP A 3 11.77 48.82 17.12
C ASP A 3 12.72 48.15 16.10
N PHE A 4 13.55 47.23 16.60
CA PHE A 4 14.08 46.11 15.82
C PHE A 4 12.94 45.11 15.54
N ARG A 5 12.18 45.34 14.47
CA ARG A 5 11.11 44.44 14.03
C ARG A 5 11.73 43.16 13.45
N SER A 6 11.75 42.12 14.27
CA SER A 6 12.10 40.74 13.91
C SER A 6 11.32 40.30 12.66
N THR A 7 12.02 40.06 11.56
CA THR A 7 11.47 39.44 10.36
C THR A 7 11.60 37.93 10.51
N GLY A 8 10.57 37.31 11.06
CA GLY A 8 10.49 35.85 11.15
C GLY A 8 10.53 35.17 9.78
N PRO A 9 10.91 33.88 9.72
CA PRO A 9 10.95 33.11 8.49
C PRO A 9 9.55 33.04 7.86
N ARG A 10 9.43 33.50 6.61
CA ARG A 10 8.16 33.46 5.87
C ARG A 10 7.83 32.01 5.56
N SER A 11 6.67 31.55 6.01
CA SER A 11 6.14 30.23 5.69
C SER A 11 5.99 30.08 4.16
N PRO A 12 6.41 28.96 3.56
CA PRO A 12 6.26 28.71 2.13
C PRO A 12 4.76 28.72 1.77
N GLN A 13 4.36 29.63 0.87
CA GLN A 13 3.01 29.67 0.32
C GLN A 13 2.86 28.56 -0.72
N PRO A 14 1.92 27.60 -0.54
CA PRO A 14 1.63 26.60 -1.56
C PRO A 14 0.98 27.28 -2.77
N GLY A 15 1.73 27.39 -3.88
CA GLY A 15 1.23 27.92 -5.15
C GLY A 15 2.02 29.07 -5.75
N ARG A 16 3.05 29.60 -5.06
CA ARG A 16 4.00 30.55 -5.66
C ARG A 16 5.23 29.76 -6.12
N PRO A 17 5.66 29.86 -7.39
CA PRO A 17 6.94 29.29 -7.79
C PRO A 17 8.02 29.88 -6.89
N ASP A 18 8.82 29.02 -6.26
CA ASP A 18 9.95 29.45 -5.46
C ASP A 18 10.80 30.43 -6.29
N PRO A 19 11.23 31.56 -5.72
CA PRO A 19 12.03 32.53 -6.46
C PRO A 19 13.26 31.80 -6.98
N VAL A 20 13.43 31.76 -8.30
CA VAL A 20 14.58 31.14 -8.96
C VAL A 20 15.82 31.89 -8.50
N ILE A 21 16.56 31.30 -7.56
CA ILE A 21 17.82 31.85 -7.08
C ILE A 21 18.81 31.71 -8.24
N LEU A 22 19.05 32.85 -8.87
CA LEU A 22 19.93 32.98 -10.02
C LEU A 22 21.37 32.93 -9.49
N ASP A 23 21.96 31.73 -9.47
CA ASP A 23 23.33 31.52 -9.03
C ASP A 23 24.28 32.18 -10.04
N MET A 24 24.65 33.43 -9.76
CA MET A 24 25.62 34.19 -10.53
C MET A 24 27.00 33.90 -9.96
N ALA A 25 27.96 33.66 -10.86
CA ALA A 25 29.36 33.75 -10.54
C ALA A 25 29.72 35.19 -10.14
N PRO A 26 30.80 35.41 -9.37
CA PRO A 26 31.18 36.72 -8.84
C PRO A 26 31.50 37.78 -9.93
N ASP A 27 31.63 37.36 -11.19
CA ASP A 27 31.78 38.19 -12.37
C ASP A 27 30.44 38.60 -13.02
N GLY A 28 29.30 38.17 -12.46
CA GLY A 28 27.96 38.42 -13.00
C GLY A 28 27.56 37.45 -14.13
N SER A 29 28.38 36.44 -14.42
CA SER A 29 28.00 35.38 -15.36
C SER A 29 27.06 34.38 -14.68
N PHE A 30 26.08 33.85 -15.41
CA PHE A 30 25.20 32.80 -14.88
C PHE A 30 25.99 31.50 -14.81
N ARG A 31 25.94 30.79 -13.66
CA ARG A 31 26.46 29.42 -13.63
C ARG A 31 25.59 28.54 -14.51
N GLU A 32 26.17 28.00 -15.57
CA GLU A 32 25.52 26.98 -16.38
C GLU A 32 25.32 25.71 -15.57
N ALA A 33 24.11 25.15 -15.61
CA ALA A 33 23.82 23.88 -14.97
C ALA A 33 24.76 22.81 -15.56
N PRO A 34 25.33 21.91 -14.73
CA PRO A 34 26.19 20.83 -15.22
C PRO A 34 25.47 20.05 -16.32
N ARG A 35 26.04 19.99 -17.52
CA ARG A 35 25.53 19.11 -18.59
C ARG A 35 25.68 17.68 -18.09
N ALA A 36 24.56 17.02 -17.83
CA ALA A 36 24.53 15.62 -17.43
C ALA A 36 25.35 14.79 -18.41
N ALA A 37 26.28 13.98 -17.91
CA ALA A 37 27.13 13.16 -18.75
C ALA A 37 26.25 12.16 -19.53
N PRO A 38 26.63 11.74 -20.74
CA PRO A 38 25.88 10.75 -21.50
C PRO A 38 25.69 9.43 -20.71
N MET A 39 26.63 9.12 -19.81
CA MET A 39 26.52 7.99 -18.89
C MET A 39 25.40 8.15 -17.86
N ASP A 40 25.18 9.35 -17.32
CA ASP A 40 24.10 9.62 -16.36
C ASP A 40 22.72 9.44 -17.01
N ARG A 41 22.59 9.79 -18.29
CA ARG A 41 21.36 9.52 -19.07
C ARG A 41 21.13 8.03 -19.29
N ALA A 42 22.18 7.26 -19.57
CA ALA A 42 22.07 5.82 -19.72
C ALA A 42 21.67 5.16 -18.39
N LEU A 43 22.29 5.57 -17.28
CA LEU A 43 21.94 5.09 -15.94
C LEU A 43 20.49 5.46 -15.56
N GLY A 44 20.05 6.69 -15.84
CA GLY A 44 18.67 7.11 -15.58
C GLY A 44 17.65 6.33 -16.41
N GLY A 45 17.95 6.07 -17.69
CA GLY A 45 17.10 5.28 -18.58
C GLY A 45 16.97 3.82 -18.15
N ILE A 46 18.10 3.17 -17.84
CA ILE A 46 18.13 1.77 -17.38
C ILE A 46 17.45 1.65 -16.02
N GLY A 47 17.69 2.60 -15.11
CA GLY A 47 17.06 2.64 -13.80
C GLY A 47 15.53 2.71 -13.88
N GLY A 48 14.99 3.56 -14.76
CA GLY A 48 13.55 3.67 -14.98
C GLY A 48 12.92 2.37 -15.50
N VAL A 49 13.55 1.73 -16.50
CA VAL A 49 13.08 0.44 -17.03
C VAL A 49 13.17 -0.66 -15.99
N ALA A 50 14.28 -0.73 -15.24
CA ALA A 50 14.47 -1.70 -14.17
C ALA A 50 13.38 -1.57 -13.08
N MET A 51 13.02 -0.34 -12.72
CA MET A 51 11.96 -0.09 -11.75
C MET A 51 10.59 -0.56 -12.25
N GLY A 52 10.30 -0.33 -13.54
CA GLY A 52 9.07 -0.80 -14.18
C GLY A 52 8.98 -2.33 -14.20
N VAL A 53 10.07 -3.00 -14.60
CA VAL A 53 10.15 -4.47 -14.61
C VAL A 53 10.02 -5.05 -13.21
N ALA A 54 10.71 -4.47 -12.22
CA ALA A 54 10.60 -4.89 -10.82
C ALA A 54 9.17 -4.72 -10.29
N GLY A 55 8.49 -3.62 -10.62
CA GLY A 55 7.10 -3.38 -10.25
C GLY A 55 6.16 -4.41 -10.86
N VAL A 56 6.30 -4.71 -12.14
CA VAL A 56 5.51 -5.75 -12.82
C VAL A 56 5.77 -7.13 -12.22
N ALA A 57 7.03 -7.49 -11.99
CA ALA A 57 7.41 -8.75 -11.38
C ALA A 57 6.82 -8.89 -9.97
N LEU A 58 6.84 -7.82 -9.17
CA LEU A 58 6.24 -7.79 -7.84
C LEU A 58 4.71 -7.97 -7.90
N ALA A 59 4.05 -7.24 -8.79
CA ALA A 59 2.60 -7.34 -8.97
C ALA A 59 2.18 -8.75 -9.41
N LEU A 60 2.89 -9.34 -10.37
CA LEU A 60 2.67 -10.72 -10.81
C LEU A 60 2.94 -11.72 -9.70
N SER A 61 4.00 -11.53 -8.92
CA SER A 61 4.31 -12.41 -7.79
C SER A 61 3.19 -12.39 -6.75
N LEU A 62 2.74 -11.21 -6.35
CA LEU A 62 1.62 -11.06 -5.42
C LEU A 62 0.32 -11.62 -5.99
N GLY A 63 0.06 -11.40 -7.28
CA GLY A 63 -1.09 -11.98 -7.97
C GLY A 63 -1.07 -13.51 -7.97
N ALA A 64 0.08 -14.12 -8.27
CA ALA A 64 0.26 -15.57 -8.24
C ALA A 64 0.07 -16.14 -6.82
N LEU A 65 0.66 -15.49 -5.82
CA LEU A 65 0.48 -15.84 -4.40
C LEU A 65 -0.98 -15.76 -3.96
N ALA A 66 -1.68 -14.68 -4.33
CA ALA A 66 -3.09 -14.50 -4.02
C ALA A 66 -3.95 -15.57 -4.69
N PHE A 67 -3.68 -15.87 -5.96
CA PHE A 67 -4.40 -16.93 -6.68
C PHE A 67 -4.17 -18.29 -6.05
N LEU A 68 -2.92 -18.65 -5.75
CA LEU A 68 -2.57 -19.88 -5.04
C LEU A 68 -3.32 -19.97 -3.70
N ALA A 69 -3.27 -18.91 -2.90
CA ALA A 69 -3.99 -18.85 -1.64
C ALA A 69 -5.50 -19.06 -1.83
N LEU A 70 -6.11 -18.43 -2.83
CA LEU A 70 -7.54 -18.58 -3.11
C LEU A 70 -7.88 -20.02 -3.53
N THR A 71 -7.10 -20.61 -4.44
CA THR A 71 -7.34 -21.98 -4.92
C THR A 71 -7.24 -23.03 -3.81
N VAL A 72 -6.41 -22.78 -2.79
CA VAL A 72 -6.29 -23.66 -1.62
C VAL A 72 -7.33 -23.31 -0.56
N LEU A 73 -7.60 -22.02 -0.32
CA LEU A 73 -8.50 -21.57 0.73
C LEU A 73 -9.96 -21.91 0.42
N VAL A 74 -10.40 -21.78 -0.83
CA VAL A 74 -11.77 -22.10 -1.26
C VAL A 74 -12.17 -23.55 -0.90
N PRO A 75 -11.42 -24.59 -1.31
CA PRO A 75 -11.77 -25.96 -0.94
C PRO A 75 -11.68 -26.20 0.57
N VAL A 76 -10.72 -25.58 1.26
CA VAL A 76 -10.61 -25.68 2.74
C VAL A 76 -11.85 -25.14 3.42
N VAL A 77 -12.31 -23.95 3.03
CA VAL A 77 -13.52 -23.31 3.59
C VAL A 77 -14.75 -24.13 3.24
N LEU A 78 -14.86 -24.66 2.02
CA LEU A 78 -15.96 -25.54 1.62
C LEU A 78 -16.01 -26.81 2.47
N VAL A 79 -14.89 -27.48 2.68
CA VAL A 79 -14.82 -28.69 3.51
C VAL A 79 -15.14 -28.36 4.95
N ALA A 80 -14.54 -27.31 5.53
CA ALA A 80 -14.80 -26.89 6.90
C ALA A 80 -16.28 -26.52 7.12
N GLY A 81 -16.87 -25.75 6.18
CA GLY A 81 -18.28 -25.40 6.21
C GLY A 81 -19.20 -26.61 6.08
N SER A 82 -18.84 -27.56 5.21
CA SER A 82 -19.59 -28.80 5.04
C SER A 82 -19.58 -29.65 6.31
N ILE A 83 -18.41 -29.81 6.94
CA ILE A 83 -18.27 -30.53 8.20
C ILE A 83 -19.11 -29.87 9.29
N ALA A 84 -19.04 -28.54 9.42
CA ALA A 84 -19.85 -27.80 10.39
C ALA A 84 -21.35 -28.01 10.14
N ALA A 85 -21.79 -27.91 8.88
CA ALA A 85 -23.18 -28.12 8.50
C ALA A 85 -23.67 -29.54 8.81
N VAL A 86 -22.89 -30.57 8.44
CA VAL A 86 -23.20 -31.98 8.74
C VAL A 86 -23.27 -32.22 10.24
N THR A 87 -22.34 -31.64 11.00
CA THR A 87 -22.29 -31.78 12.46
C THR A 87 -23.54 -31.18 13.12
N ILE A 88 -23.93 -29.98 12.70
CA ILE A 88 -25.15 -29.31 13.18
C ILE A 88 -26.38 -30.12 12.79
N TRP A 89 -26.46 -30.56 11.53
CA TRP A 89 -27.57 -31.37 11.04
C TRP A 89 -27.74 -32.66 11.84
N TRP A 90 -26.65 -33.37 12.10
CA TRP A 90 -26.65 -34.58 12.92
C TRP A 90 -27.12 -34.31 14.34
N ARG A 91 -26.67 -33.21 14.94
CA ARG A 91 -27.09 -32.81 16.28
C ARG A 91 -28.58 -32.49 16.34
N LEU A 92 -29.10 -31.72 15.38
CA LEU A 92 -30.53 -31.43 15.27
C LEU A 92 -31.34 -32.70 15.04
N ARG A 93 -30.88 -33.58 14.14
CA ARG A 93 -31.54 -34.86 13.85
C ARG A 93 -31.61 -35.74 15.09
N ARG A 94 -30.53 -35.81 15.87
CA ARG A 94 -30.47 -36.57 17.13
C ARG A 94 -31.42 -36.00 18.20
N LEU A 95 -31.51 -34.68 18.32
CA LEU A 95 -32.47 -34.01 19.23
C LEU A 95 -33.92 -34.31 18.85
N ARG A 96 -34.23 -34.30 17.54
CA ARG A 96 -35.57 -34.64 17.02
C ARG A 96 -35.93 -36.11 17.29
N GLN A 97 -34.97 -37.03 17.22
CA GLN A 97 -35.19 -38.46 17.52
C GLN A 97 -35.36 -38.73 19.02
N GLN A 98 -34.77 -37.90 19.89
CA GLN A 98 -34.90 -38.04 21.35
C GLN A 98 -36.16 -37.35 21.90
N GLY A 99 -37.05 -36.83 21.05
CA GLY A 99 -38.28 -36.12 21.48
C GLY A 99 -38.00 -34.86 22.33
N GLY A 100 -36.74 -34.43 22.39
CA GLY A 100 -36.26 -33.44 23.34
C GLY A 100 -36.62 -32.04 22.88
N SER A 101 -37.56 -31.42 23.59
CA SER A 101 -37.79 -29.99 23.56
C SER A 101 -36.45 -29.26 23.71
N ILE A 102 -36.22 -28.28 22.85
CA ILE A 102 -35.07 -27.38 22.95
C ILE A 102 -35.31 -26.55 24.23
N GLN A 103 -34.89 -27.07 25.39
CA GLN A 103 -34.80 -26.27 26.60
C GLN A 103 -33.67 -25.27 26.40
N PHE A 104 -34.05 -24.07 25.96
CA PHE A 104 -33.20 -22.89 26.05
C PHE A 104 -32.95 -22.61 27.53
N VAL A 105 -31.83 -23.11 28.05
CA VAL A 105 -31.33 -22.70 29.37
C VAL A 105 -30.87 -21.25 29.24
N MET A 106 -31.78 -20.33 29.57
CA MET A 106 -31.50 -18.91 29.72
C MET A 106 -30.58 -18.75 30.94
N ARG A 107 -29.27 -18.67 30.73
CA ARG A 107 -28.37 -18.15 31.77
C ARG A 107 -28.63 -16.65 31.87
N ARG A 108 -29.30 -16.27 32.96
CA ARG A 108 -29.36 -14.87 33.41
C ARG A 108 -28.00 -14.42 33.92
#